data_AF-A0A1A9W414-F1
#
_entry.id   AF-A0A1A9W414-F1
#
_cell.length_a   1.000
_cell.length_b   1.000
_cell.length_c   1.000
_cell.angle_alpha   90.00
_cell.angle_beta   90.00
_cell.angle_gamma   90.00
#
_symmetry.space_group_name_H-M   'P 1'
#
loop_
_entity.id
_entity.type
_entity.pdbx_description
1 polymer ?
#
loop_
_entity_poly.entity_id
_entity_poly.type
_entity_poly.pdbx_seq_one_letter_code
_entity_poly.pdbx_strand_id
1 'polypeptide(L)'
;MNTIYSHKSVANKHNDNNNNNNNGAPICKEIAKAVEIAKAVDLAAATVRTIRDRDGDKIRETAKSATSLDAKTMTRTRSALMIKMESLLSIWIENQVAHRISLSKMVIQTKAKSLFDDIKSKAAVSNDNAIGSKDKNETFEASQRWFERFKV
;
A
#
# COMPACT_ATOMS: atom_id res chain seq x y z
N MET A 1 -22.11 -74.42 -11.66
CA MET A 1 -23.10 -74.62 -10.58
C MET A 1 -23.67 -73.28 -10.15
N ASN A 2 -24.99 -73.18 -10.12
CA ASN A 2 -25.82 -72.02 -9.80
C ASN A 2 -25.63 -71.53 -8.35
N THR A 3 -25.91 -70.24 -8.08
CA THR A 3 -27.01 -69.80 -7.19
C THR A 3 -27.33 -68.31 -7.45
N ILE A 4 -28.61 -68.04 -7.68
CA ILE A 4 -29.29 -66.75 -7.86
C ILE A 4 -29.87 -66.31 -6.51
N TYR A 5 -29.76 -65.03 -6.12
CA TYR A 5 -30.66 -64.25 -5.24
C TYR A 5 -30.11 -62.79 -5.25
N SER A 6 -30.63 -61.79 -5.98
CA SER A 6 -31.92 -61.06 -5.91
C SER A 6 -32.26 -60.48 -4.53
N HIS A 7 -32.20 -59.15 -4.37
CA HIS A 7 -33.26 -58.34 -3.74
C HIS A 7 -33.06 -56.82 -3.95
N LYS A 8 -33.96 -56.25 -4.79
CA LYS A 8 -34.63 -54.93 -4.75
C LYS A 8 -34.05 -53.78 -3.89
N SER A 9 -33.88 -52.61 -4.51
CA SER A 9 -34.61 -51.40 -4.08
C SER A 9 -34.66 -50.35 -5.21
N VAL A 10 -35.84 -50.18 -5.80
CA VAL A 10 -36.22 -49.10 -6.70
C VAL A 10 -37.46 -48.44 -6.10
N ALA A 11 -37.53 -47.12 -6.28
CA ALA A 11 -38.65 -46.22 -6.03
C ALA A 11 -38.86 -45.81 -4.56
N ASN A 12 -38.56 -44.54 -4.28
CA ASN A 12 -39.45 -43.76 -3.43
C ASN A 12 -40.03 -42.60 -4.25
N LYS A 13 -41.35 -42.46 -4.10
CA LYS A 13 -42.28 -41.61 -4.82
C LYS A 13 -42.21 -40.17 -4.32
N HIS A 14 -42.60 -39.27 -5.22
CA HIS A 14 -43.36 -38.03 -5.02
C HIS A 14 -43.30 -37.41 -3.61
N ASN A 15 -42.72 -36.21 -3.55
CA ASN A 15 -43.28 -35.19 -2.67
C ASN A 15 -43.49 -33.92 -3.51
N ASP A 16 -44.72 -33.75 -3.96
CA ASP A 16 -45.28 -32.45 -4.31
C ASP A 16 -45.22 -31.55 -3.08
N ASN A 17 -44.55 -30.41 -3.18
CA ASN A 17 -44.94 -29.19 -2.46
C ASN A 17 -44.21 -28.02 -3.13
N ASN A 18 -44.85 -27.36 -4.09
CA ASN A 18 -45.87 -26.34 -3.89
C ASN A 18 -45.26 -24.98 -3.49
N ASN A 19 -45.64 -24.00 -4.29
CA ASN A 19 -45.79 -22.59 -3.98
C ASN A 19 -44.59 -21.63 -4.08
N ASN A 20 -44.71 -20.82 -5.13
CA ASN A 20 -44.76 -19.36 -5.07
C ASN A 20 -43.43 -18.60 -5.04
N ASN A 21 -42.96 -18.28 -6.25
CA ASN A 21 -43.22 -16.96 -6.85
C ASN A 21 -43.34 -15.80 -5.86
N ASN A 22 -42.32 -15.55 -5.05
CA ASN A 22 -42.19 -14.28 -4.33
C ASN A 22 -41.03 -13.48 -4.93
N ASN A 23 -41.22 -13.05 -6.18
CA ASN A 23 -40.54 -11.88 -6.73
C ASN A 23 -41.11 -10.65 -6.02
N GLY A 24 -40.65 -10.39 -4.81
CA GLY A 24 -41.29 -9.37 -3.97
C GLY A 24 -40.62 -9.22 -2.61
N ALA A 25 -39.30 -9.00 -2.59
CA ALA A 25 -38.65 -8.37 -1.44
C ALA A 25 -37.37 -7.68 -1.91
N PRO A 26 -37.24 -6.35 -1.75
CA PRO A 26 -35.98 -5.68 -2.01
C PRO A 26 -35.00 -6.14 -0.94
N ILE A 27 -33.88 -6.68 -1.40
CA ILE A 27 -32.73 -7.02 -0.57
C ILE A 27 -32.31 -5.73 0.14
N CYS A 28 -32.61 -5.62 1.43
CA CYS A 28 -32.14 -4.55 2.31
C CYS A 28 -30.62 -4.67 2.46
N LYS A 29 -29.89 -4.29 1.43
CA LYS A 29 -28.53 -3.80 1.57
C LYS A 29 -28.68 -2.39 2.11
N GLU A 30 -28.17 -2.16 3.31
CA GLU A 30 -28.12 -0.85 3.96
C GLU A 30 -27.34 0.13 3.08
N ILE A 31 -28.05 0.76 2.15
CA ILE A 31 -27.54 1.83 1.28
C ILE A 31 -28.07 3.10 1.92
N ALA A 32 -27.19 3.81 2.63
CA ALA A 32 -27.48 5.19 3.03
C ALA A 32 -28.00 5.93 1.80
N LYS A 33 -29.16 6.56 1.92
CA LYS A 33 -29.80 7.21 0.76
C LYS A 33 -28.82 8.27 0.26
N ALA A 34 -28.71 8.45 -1.05
CA ALA A 34 -27.78 9.45 -1.63
C ALA A 34 -27.98 10.86 -1.02
N VAL A 35 -29.18 11.14 -0.52
CA VAL A 35 -29.54 12.36 0.20
C VAL A 35 -28.91 12.45 1.59
N GLU A 36 -28.81 11.34 2.33
CA GLU A 36 -28.16 11.30 3.65
C GLU A 36 -26.65 11.51 3.51
N ILE A 37 -26.03 10.83 2.53
CA ILE A 37 -24.62 11.02 2.21
C ILE A 37 -24.38 12.48 1.78
N ALA A 38 -25.19 12.99 0.86
CA ALA A 38 -25.16 14.38 0.40
C ALA A 38 -25.20 15.40 1.53
N LYS A 39 -26.08 15.20 2.53
CA LYS A 39 -26.15 16.05 3.73
C LYS A 39 -24.89 15.95 4.60
N ALA A 40 -24.34 14.75 4.75
CA ALA A 40 -23.14 14.53 5.55
C ALA A 40 -21.87 15.12 4.92
N VAL A 41 -21.78 15.15 3.59
CA VAL A 41 -20.62 15.65 2.84
C VAL A 41 -20.82 17.04 2.22
N ASP A 42 -21.95 17.69 2.51
CA ASP A 42 -22.38 18.98 1.96
C ASP A 42 -22.28 19.06 0.42
N LEU A 43 -22.80 18.03 -0.26
CA LEU A 43 -22.85 17.96 -1.72
C LEU A 43 -24.29 17.79 -2.20
N ALA A 44 -24.57 18.24 -3.43
CA ALA A 44 -25.84 17.96 -4.06
C ALA A 44 -26.04 16.44 -4.24
N ALA A 45 -27.26 15.94 -3.95
CA ALA A 45 -27.58 14.52 -4.11
C ALA A 45 -27.40 14.01 -5.56
N ALA A 46 -27.51 14.90 -6.55
CA ALA A 46 -27.20 14.60 -7.94
C ALA A 46 -25.70 14.29 -8.15
N THR A 47 -24.81 15.09 -7.54
CA THR A 47 -23.36 14.88 -7.58
C THR A 47 -22.98 13.55 -6.94
N VAL A 48 -23.55 13.23 -5.78
CA VAL A 48 -23.32 11.94 -5.10
C VAL A 48 -23.76 10.75 -5.97
N ARG A 49 -24.89 10.87 -6.67
CA ARG A 49 -25.35 9.84 -7.62
C ARG A 49 -24.41 9.70 -8.81
N THR A 50 -23.95 10.79 -9.40
CA THR A 50 -22.99 10.75 -10.52
C THR A 50 -21.67 10.11 -10.11
N ILE A 51 -21.13 10.47 -8.94
CA ILE A 51 -19.92 9.86 -8.39
C ILE A 51 -20.14 8.37 -8.15
N ARG A 52 -21.28 7.95 -7.61
CA ARG A 52 -21.54 6.54 -7.33
C ARG A 52 -21.80 5.72 -8.59
N ASP A 53 -22.61 6.25 -9.50
CA ASP A 53 -23.21 5.48 -10.59
C ASP A 53 -22.41 5.59 -11.91
N ARG A 54 -21.58 6.63 -12.08
CA ARG A 54 -20.77 6.85 -13.30
C ARG A 54 -19.27 6.92 -13.04
N ASP A 55 -18.85 7.78 -12.11
CA ASP A 55 -17.44 8.12 -11.98
C ASP A 55 -16.69 7.25 -10.97
N GLY A 56 -17.40 6.47 -10.14
CA GLY A 56 -16.83 5.77 -8.98
C GLY A 56 -15.74 4.77 -9.35
N ASP A 57 -15.94 4.02 -10.43
CA ASP A 57 -14.94 3.06 -10.92
C ASP A 57 -13.71 3.76 -11.48
N LYS A 58 -13.91 4.82 -12.28
CA LYS A 58 -12.83 5.63 -12.84
C LYS A 58 -12.03 6.34 -11.74
N ILE A 59 -12.70 6.90 -10.74
CA ILE A 59 -12.07 7.53 -9.57
C ILE A 59 -11.28 6.49 -8.79
N ARG A 60 -11.82 5.28 -8.59
CA ARG A 60 -11.12 4.19 -7.89
C ARG A 60 -9.89 3.69 -8.65
N GLU A 61 -9.98 3.54 -9.97
CA GLU A 61 -8.86 3.15 -10.82
C GLU A 61 -7.77 4.22 -10.88
N THR A 62 -8.20 5.49 -11.00
CA THR A 62 -7.29 6.64 -10.97
C THR A 62 -6.64 6.77 -9.59
N ALA A 63 -7.38 6.56 -8.50
CA ALA A 63 -6.85 6.59 -7.14
C ALA A 63 -5.82 5.49 -6.89
N LYS A 64 -6.03 4.26 -7.40
CA LYS A 64 -5.04 3.17 -7.37
C LYS A 64 -3.78 3.51 -8.17
N SER A 65 -3.96 4.15 -9.33
CA SER A 65 -2.85 4.59 -10.19
C SER A 65 -2.10 5.79 -9.60
N ALA A 66 -2.80 6.71 -8.94
CA ALA A 66 -2.23 7.88 -8.27
C ALA A 66 -1.49 7.48 -7.00
N THR A 67 -2.01 6.54 -6.21
CA THR A 67 -1.22 5.94 -5.11
C THR A 67 0.02 5.24 -5.65
N SER A 68 -0.02 4.61 -6.83
CA SER A 68 1.17 4.07 -7.48
C SER A 68 2.12 5.16 -7.98
N LEU A 69 1.66 6.30 -8.51
CA LEU A 69 2.51 7.40 -8.98
C LEU A 69 3.10 8.24 -7.83
N ASP A 70 2.33 8.55 -6.80
CA ASP A 70 2.82 9.16 -5.57
C ASP A 70 3.69 8.19 -4.79
N ALA A 71 3.34 6.90 -4.72
CA ALA A 71 4.26 5.89 -4.21
C ALA A 71 5.50 5.81 -5.09
N LYS A 72 5.43 5.85 -6.43
CA LYS A 72 6.58 5.75 -7.36
C LYS A 72 7.45 7.00 -7.36
N THR A 73 6.91 8.18 -7.05
CA THR A 73 7.70 9.38 -6.73
C THR A 73 8.29 9.33 -5.30
N MET A 74 7.63 8.63 -4.36
CA MET A 74 8.19 8.28 -3.05
C MET A 74 9.16 7.07 -3.09
N THR A 75 9.13 6.28 -4.17
CA THR A 75 9.84 5.01 -4.36
C THR A 75 10.48 4.89 -5.74
N ARG A 76 11.49 5.70 -6.00
CA ARG A 76 12.76 5.00 -6.27
C ARG A 76 13.17 4.47 -4.89
N THR A 77 12.70 3.25 -4.60
CA THR A 77 12.55 2.64 -3.27
C THR A 77 13.72 3.00 -2.37
N ARG A 78 13.47 3.73 -1.27
CA ARG A 78 14.44 4.03 -0.22
C ARG A 78 15.06 2.69 0.21
N SER A 79 16.28 2.42 -0.20
CA SER A 79 16.91 1.14 0.09
C SER A 79 17.18 0.98 1.58
N ALA A 80 17.47 -0.24 2.02
CA ALA A 80 17.92 -0.49 3.37
C ALA A 80 19.19 0.33 3.70
N LEU A 81 20.07 0.54 2.71
CA LEU A 81 21.26 1.39 2.83
C LEU A 81 20.88 2.86 3.08
N MET A 82 19.96 3.41 2.29
CA MET A 82 19.51 4.79 2.45
C MET A 82 18.82 5.02 3.79
N ILE A 83 17.94 4.11 4.21
CA ILE A 83 17.23 4.20 5.50
C ILE A 83 18.24 4.19 6.66
N LYS A 84 19.20 3.27 6.62
CA LYS A 84 20.23 3.17 7.65
C LYS A 84 21.11 4.42 7.70
N MET A 85 21.50 4.94 6.53
CA MET A 85 22.29 6.16 6.42
C MET A 85 21.55 7.36 7.03
N GLU A 86 20.28 7.55 6.73
CA GLU A 86 19.50 8.68 7.24
C GLU A 86 19.25 8.59 8.74
N SER A 87 19.03 7.37 9.27
CA SER A 87 18.93 7.18 10.72
C SER A 87 20.21 7.62 11.44
N LEU A 88 21.38 7.22 10.93
CA LEU A 88 22.66 7.68 11.49
C LEU A 88 22.88 9.18 11.31
N LEU A 89 22.41 9.75 10.19
CA LEU A 89 22.52 11.17 9.93
C LEU A 89 21.66 12.00 10.90
N SER A 90 20.43 11.56 11.21
CA SER A 90 19.56 12.23 12.19
C SER A 90 20.21 12.24 13.58
N ILE A 91 20.69 11.10 14.06
CA ILE A 91 21.40 11.01 15.36
C ILE A 91 22.62 11.95 15.36
N TRP A 92 23.38 11.98 14.27
CA TRP A 92 24.52 12.87 14.17
C TRP A 92 24.09 14.34 14.22
N ILE A 93 23.05 14.75 13.50
CA ILE A 93 22.52 16.13 13.53
C ILE A 93 22.05 16.52 14.93
N GLU A 94 21.29 15.65 15.60
CA GLU A 94 20.83 15.87 16.97
C GLU A 94 22.01 16.13 17.93
N ASN A 95 23.08 15.34 17.80
CA ASN A 95 24.30 15.55 18.58
C ASN A 95 24.95 16.91 18.27
N GLN A 96 25.03 17.32 17.00
CA GLN A 96 25.59 18.63 16.64
C GLN A 96 24.75 19.78 17.21
N VAL A 97 23.42 19.67 17.14
CA VAL A 97 22.49 20.66 17.70
C VAL A 97 22.63 20.75 19.22
N ALA A 98 22.77 19.62 19.92
CA ALA A 98 23.02 19.57 21.36
C ALA A 98 24.31 20.31 21.74
N HIS A 99 25.35 20.23 20.91
CA HIS A 99 26.60 20.97 21.06
C HIS A 99 26.58 22.41 20.52
N ARG A 100 25.40 22.93 20.12
CA ARG A 100 25.22 24.28 19.57
C ARG A 100 26.02 24.55 18.29
N ILE A 101 26.31 23.51 17.52
CA ILE A 101 27.02 23.62 16.24
C ILE A 101 26.00 23.91 15.13
N SER A 102 26.17 25.03 14.42
CA SER A 102 25.36 25.35 13.25
C SER A 102 25.75 24.46 12.07
N LEU A 103 24.82 23.67 11.57
CA LEU A 103 25.05 22.84 10.40
C LEU A 103 24.55 23.53 9.13
N SER A 104 25.45 23.67 8.15
CA SER A 104 25.05 24.07 6.80
C SER A 104 24.55 22.86 6.02
N LYS A 105 23.69 23.11 5.04
CA LYS A 105 23.22 22.10 4.08
C LYS A 105 24.38 21.33 3.44
N MET A 106 25.45 22.02 3.04
CA MET A 106 26.64 21.40 2.43
C MET A 106 27.29 20.39 3.37
N VAL A 107 27.43 20.74 4.65
CA VAL A 107 27.99 19.85 5.68
C VAL A 107 27.12 18.61 5.84
N ILE A 108 25.80 18.77 5.88
CA ILE A 108 24.85 17.65 6.00
C ILE A 108 24.93 16.73 4.77
N GLN A 109 24.94 17.29 3.55
CA GLN A 109 25.06 16.52 2.32
C GLN A 109 26.39 15.75 2.23
N THR A 110 27.50 16.38 2.61
CA THR A 110 28.82 15.73 2.65
C THR A 110 28.85 14.60 3.68
N LYS A 111 28.29 14.83 4.87
CA LYS A 111 28.22 13.79 5.91
C LYS A 111 27.35 12.62 5.47
N ALA A 112 26.22 12.88 4.81
CA ALA A 112 25.33 11.85 4.28
C ALA A 112 26.03 10.96 3.24
N LYS A 113 26.81 11.54 2.33
CA LYS A 113 27.61 10.78 1.34
C LYS A 113 28.64 9.88 2.02
N SER A 114 29.42 10.44 2.94
CA SER A 114 30.41 9.68 3.70
C SER A 114 29.78 8.52 4.47
N LEU A 115 28.64 8.74 5.15
CA LEU A 115 27.93 7.66 5.84
C LEU A 115 27.42 6.59 4.89
N PHE A 116 26.90 6.97 3.73
CA PHE A 116 26.44 6.01 2.72
C PHE A 116 27.57 5.11 2.23
N ASP A 117 28.71 5.72 1.87
CA ASP A 117 29.89 4.99 1.39
C ASP A 117 30.46 4.06 2.48
N ASP A 118 30.52 4.53 3.73
CA ASP A 118 30.98 3.72 4.87
C ASP A 118 30.08 2.51 5.12
N ILE A 119 28.75 2.68 5.09
CA ILE A 119 27.79 1.59 5.27
C ILE A 119 27.91 0.59 4.12
N LYS A 120 28.00 1.11 2.88
CA LYS A 120 28.12 0.29 1.67
C LYS A 120 29.42 -0.52 1.66
N SER A 121 30.54 0.10 2.06
CA SER A 121 31.84 -0.57 2.17
C SER A 121 31.82 -1.68 3.23
N LYS A 122 31.30 -1.41 4.42
CA LYS A 122 31.18 -2.41 5.49
C LYS A 122 30.32 -3.61 5.07
N ALA A 123 29.20 -3.34 4.41
CA ALA A 123 28.32 -4.36 3.86
C ALA A 123 28.92 -5.21 2.72
N ALA A 124 29.93 -4.69 2.02
CA ALA A 124 30.63 -5.45 0.99
C ALA A 124 31.66 -6.41 1.59
N VAL A 125 32.25 -6.04 2.74
CA VAL A 125 33.27 -6.85 3.44
C VAL A 125 32.62 -7.93 4.31
N SER A 126 31.44 -7.65 4.84
CA SER A 126 30.71 -8.54 5.72
C SER A 126 29.83 -9.47 4.86
N ASN A 127 30.13 -10.78 4.83
CA ASN A 127 29.40 -11.80 4.03
C ASN A 127 27.97 -12.07 4.55
N ASP A 128 27.52 -11.27 5.51
CA ASP A 128 26.15 -11.08 5.92
C ASP A 128 25.36 -10.54 4.71
N ASN A 129 24.74 -11.48 4.01
CA ASN A 129 23.87 -11.33 2.85
C ASN A 129 22.56 -10.56 3.16
N ALA A 130 22.61 -9.60 4.09
CA ALA A 130 21.50 -8.77 4.55
C ALA A 130 21.12 -7.66 3.55
N ILE A 131 22.03 -7.32 2.63
CA ILE A 131 21.84 -6.29 1.61
C ILE A 131 21.63 -6.98 0.26
N GLY A 132 20.41 -6.84 -0.27
CA GLY A 132 19.99 -7.50 -1.51
C GLY A 132 20.86 -7.08 -2.70
N SER A 133 20.92 -7.91 -3.75
CA SER A 133 21.80 -7.67 -4.91
C SER A 133 21.59 -6.29 -5.58
N LYS A 134 20.38 -5.73 -5.47
CA LYS A 134 20.01 -4.41 -5.98
C LYS A 134 20.73 -3.26 -5.27
N ASP A 135 21.03 -3.40 -3.99
CA ASP A 135 21.58 -2.34 -3.14
C ASP A 135 23.10 -2.18 -3.36
N LYS A 136 23.78 -3.22 -3.88
CA LYS A 136 25.24 -3.18 -4.16
C LYS A 136 25.60 -2.18 -5.26
N ASN A 137 24.73 -1.98 -6.25
CA ASN A 137 24.94 -1.01 -7.32
C ASN A 137 24.24 0.34 -7.07
N GLU A 138 23.70 0.55 -5.87
CA GLU A 138 23.03 1.80 -5.57
C GLU A 138 24.04 2.95 -5.38
N THR A 139 23.73 4.09 -5.98
CA THR A 139 24.48 5.33 -5.86
C THR A 139 23.66 6.37 -5.12
N PHE A 140 24.33 7.15 -4.26
CA PHE A 140 23.69 8.20 -3.48
C PHE A 140 24.37 9.55 -3.75
N GLU A 141 23.62 10.48 -4.34
CA GLU A 141 24.16 11.78 -4.77
C GLU A 141 23.98 12.89 -3.73
N ALA A 142 23.25 12.63 -2.63
CA ALA A 142 22.79 13.64 -1.67
C ALA A 142 22.19 14.88 -2.34
N SER A 143 21.30 14.67 -3.31
CA SER A 143 20.74 15.76 -4.14
C SER A 143 19.91 16.76 -3.32
N GLN A 144 19.62 17.93 -3.93
CA GLN A 144 18.75 18.94 -3.33
C GLN A 144 17.37 18.37 -2.95
N ARG A 145 16.76 17.61 -3.87
CA ARG A 145 15.45 17.00 -3.65
C ARG A 145 15.46 16.00 -2.51
N TRP A 146 16.55 15.25 -2.36
CA TRP A 146 16.71 14.35 -1.21
C TRP A 146 16.76 15.15 0.09
N PHE A 147 17.57 16.22 0.15
CA PHE A 147 17.69 17.05 1.35
C PHE A 147 16.36 17.72 1.75
N GLU A 148 15.57 18.20 0.79
CA GLU A 148 14.23 18.79 1.06
C GLU A 148 13.23 17.78 1.65
N ARG A 149 13.37 16.51 1.26
CA ARG A 149 12.53 15.39 1.73
C ARG A 149 13.06 14.76 3.02
N PHE A 150 14.34 14.91 3.32
CA PHE A 150 14.94 14.47 4.57
C PHE A 150 14.37 15.31 5.72
N LYS A 151 13.79 14.63 6.71
CA LYS A 151 13.23 15.23 7.92
C LYS A 151 13.97 14.65 9.12
N VAL A 152 14.54 15.55 9.93
CA VAL A 152 15.12 15.28 11.24
C VAL A 152 14.07 15.62 12.28
#